data_AF-A0A955AEX4-F1
#
_entry.id   AF-A0A955AEX4-F1
#
_cell.length_a   1.000
_cell.length_b   1.000
_cell.length_c   1.000
_cell.angle_alpha   90.00
_cell.angle_beta   90.00
_cell.angle_gamma   90.00
#
_symmetry.space_group_name_H-M   'P 1'
#
loop_
_entity.id
_entity.type
_entity.pdbx_description
1 polymer ?
#
loop_
_entity_poly.entity_id
_entity_poly.type
_entity_poly.pdbx_seq_one_letter_code
_entity_poly.pdbx_strand_id
1 'polypeptide(L)'
;MRKWLRSRFTHNRWVFHTALFPILGGPMRGLRWSCVSGGKLLRVLRGTYEVKQTQLVWQALGAGDTFIDVGAHHGYYTMLASRAVGSNGMVMAFEPDPRNAFLLRGHVHANAL
;
A
#
# COMPACT_ATOMS: atom_id res chain seq x y z
N MET A 1 24.45 -20.21 -30.22
CA MET A 1 23.00 -20.47 -30.42
C MET A 1 22.54 -21.56 -29.48
N ARG A 2 21.78 -21.24 -28.40
CA ARG A 2 20.83 -22.12 -27.70
C ARG A 2 20.10 -21.36 -26.57
N LYS A 3 18.85 -20.99 -26.89
CA LYS A 3 17.64 -20.83 -26.05
C LYS A 3 17.78 -20.33 -24.60
N TRP A 4 17.70 -18.99 -24.44
CA TRP A 4 17.16 -18.37 -23.22
C TRP A 4 15.62 -18.45 -23.28
N LEU A 5 15.01 -19.29 -22.45
CA LEU A 5 13.57 -19.40 -22.29
C LEU A 5 13.03 -18.13 -21.63
N ARG A 6 12.54 -17.20 -22.45
CA ARG A 6 11.62 -16.16 -22.00
C ARG A 6 10.34 -16.84 -21.55
N SER A 7 10.17 -17.01 -20.24
CA SER A 7 8.86 -17.26 -19.65
C SER A 7 8.01 -16.01 -19.90
N ARG A 8 7.13 -16.11 -20.91
CA ARG A 8 6.05 -15.18 -21.15
C ARG A 8 5.07 -15.33 -19.99
N PHE A 9 5.18 -14.48 -18.97
CA PHE A 9 4.08 -14.26 -18.03
C PHE A 9 2.95 -13.57 -18.78
N THR A 10 2.05 -14.37 -19.32
CA THR A 10 0.86 -13.95 -20.03
C THR A 10 -0.07 -13.17 -19.11
N HIS A 11 -0.58 -12.06 -19.64
CA HIS A 11 -1.69 -11.27 -19.10
C HIS A 11 -2.92 -12.13 -18.74
N ASN A 12 -3.74 -11.62 -17.82
CA ASN A 12 -5.14 -12.01 -17.55
C ASN A 12 -5.46 -13.26 -16.70
N ARG A 13 -4.92 -13.37 -15.48
CA ARG A 13 -5.51 -14.27 -14.46
C ARG A 13 -5.81 -13.65 -13.09
N TRP A 14 -5.60 -12.34 -12.92
CA TRP A 14 -5.51 -11.71 -11.59
C TRP A 14 -6.40 -10.47 -11.37
N VAL A 15 -7.39 -10.25 -12.25
CA VAL A 15 -8.22 -9.02 -12.24
C VAL A 15 -9.42 -9.12 -11.26
N PHE A 16 -9.71 -10.30 -10.71
CA PHE A 16 -10.95 -10.55 -9.94
C PHE A 16 -10.81 -10.62 -8.40
N HIS A 17 -9.63 -10.36 -7.81
CA HIS A 17 -9.41 -10.59 -6.37
C HIS A 17 -9.32 -9.36 -5.48
N THR A 18 -9.58 -8.16 -5.99
CA THR A 18 -9.37 -6.93 -5.22
C THR A 18 -10.65 -6.11 -5.18
N ALA A 19 -11.67 -6.56 -4.43
CA ALA A 19 -12.75 -5.64 -4.08
C ALA A 19 -12.14 -4.54 -3.20
N LEU A 20 -12.08 -3.33 -3.77
CA LEU A 20 -11.48 -2.16 -3.16
C LEU A 20 -12.56 -1.33 -2.48
N PHE A 21 -12.31 -0.96 -1.23
CA PHE A 21 -13.22 -0.16 -0.44
C PHE A 21 -12.55 1.15 -0.03
N PRO A 22 -13.29 2.26 0.00
CA PRO A 22 -12.73 3.51 0.49
C PRO A 22 -12.49 3.42 2.00
N ILE A 23 -11.32 3.86 2.44
CA ILE A 23 -11.05 4.13 3.85
C ILE A 23 -11.92 5.32 4.26
N LEU A 24 -12.73 5.11 5.30
CA LEU A 24 -13.77 6.04 5.75
C LEU A 24 -13.25 7.03 6.80
N GLY A 25 -12.19 6.68 7.54
CA GLY A 25 -11.69 7.47 8.66
C GLY A 25 -10.16 7.53 8.76
N GLY A 26 -9.67 8.46 9.58
CA GLY A 26 -8.25 8.69 9.81
C GLY A 26 -7.54 9.44 8.67
N PRO A 27 -6.21 9.63 8.76
CA PRO A 27 -5.44 10.41 7.80
C PRO A 27 -5.46 9.86 6.36
N MET A 28 -5.73 8.57 6.22
CA MET A 28 -5.83 7.89 4.92
C MET A 28 -7.24 7.90 4.32
N ARG A 29 -8.18 8.68 4.87
CA ARG A 29 -9.55 8.76 4.35
C ARG A 29 -9.57 9.02 2.84
N GLY A 30 -10.42 8.28 2.14
CA GLY A 30 -10.58 8.34 0.69
C GLY A 30 -9.66 7.42 -0.11
N LEU A 31 -8.57 6.92 0.48
CA LEU A 31 -7.75 5.91 -0.20
C LEU A 31 -8.51 4.58 -0.32
N ARG A 32 -8.22 3.84 -1.38
CA ARG A 32 -8.81 2.53 -1.68
C ARG A 32 -7.98 1.42 -1.06
N TRP A 33 -8.63 0.55 -0.31
CA TRP A 33 -8.01 -0.59 0.36
C TRP A 33 -8.67 -1.90 -0.03
N SER A 34 -7.87 -2.93 -0.25
CA SER A 34 -8.33 -4.26 -0.64
C SER A 34 -8.94 -5.04 0.53
N CYS A 35 -10.08 -5.68 0.30
CA CYS A 35 -10.71 -6.56 1.29
C CYS A 35 -9.92 -7.84 1.58
N VAL A 36 -9.06 -8.29 0.66
CA VAL A 36 -8.26 -9.50 0.84
C VAL A 36 -6.98 -9.26 1.66
N SER A 37 -6.76 -8.04 2.14
CA SER A 37 -5.62 -7.66 3.00
C SER A 37 -5.71 -8.20 4.45
N GLY A 38 -6.42 -9.30 4.67
CA GLY A 38 -6.52 -10.04 5.93
C GLY A 38 -7.49 -9.47 6.97
N GLY A 39 -7.44 -10.01 8.20
CA GLY A 39 -8.38 -9.72 9.30
C GLY A 39 -8.37 -8.29 9.86
N LYS A 40 -7.71 -7.34 9.19
CA LYS A 40 -7.55 -5.95 9.59
C LYS A 40 -8.55 -5.02 8.91
N LEU A 41 -9.30 -5.51 7.92
CA LEU A 41 -10.14 -4.72 7.01
C LEU A 41 -10.98 -3.66 7.72
N LEU A 42 -11.86 -4.07 8.65
CA LEU A 42 -12.76 -3.14 9.33
C LEU A 42 -12.01 -2.05 10.13
N ARG A 43 -10.87 -2.39 10.72
CA ARG A 43 -10.05 -1.41 11.46
C ARG A 43 -9.36 -0.44 10.51
N VAL A 44 -8.88 -0.91 9.36
CA VAL A 44 -8.28 -0.05 8.34
C VAL A 44 -9.34 0.89 7.75
N LEU A 45 -10.50 0.35 7.34
CA LEU A 45 -11.58 1.17 6.77
C LEU A 45 -12.10 2.22 7.76
N ARG A 46 -12.18 1.90 9.05
CA ARG A 46 -12.59 2.87 10.09
C ARG A 46 -11.47 3.81 10.54
N GLY A 47 -10.24 3.63 10.09
CA GLY A 47 -9.08 4.41 10.55
C GLY A 47 -8.66 4.11 12.00
N THR A 48 -8.99 2.93 12.53
CA THR A 48 -8.69 2.50 13.91
C THR A 48 -7.58 1.45 14.00
N TYR A 49 -6.94 1.12 12.89
CA TYR A 49 -5.76 0.27 12.86
C TYR A 49 -4.55 1.04 13.42
N GLU A 50 -3.87 0.48 14.42
CA GLU A 50 -2.61 1.01 15.00
C GLU A 50 -2.62 2.52 15.27
N VAL A 51 -3.70 3.03 15.86
CA VAL A 51 -3.97 4.48 15.99
C VAL A 51 -2.78 5.28 16.53
N LYS A 52 -2.11 4.79 17.56
CA LYS A 52 -0.97 5.48 18.18
C LYS A 52 0.20 5.58 17.20
N GLN A 53 0.56 4.49 16.54
CA GLN A 53 1.64 4.45 15.56
C GLN A 53 1.31 5.27 14.31
N THR A 54 0.06 5.19 13.83
CA THR A 54 -0.45 6.03 12.75
C THR A 54 -0.31 7.50 13.06
N GLN A 55 -0.66 7.93 14.28
CA GLN A 55 -0.50 9.32 14.70
C GLN A 55 0.97 9.73 14.78
N LEU A 56 1.84 8.88 15.31
CA LEU A 56 3.27 9.15 15.39
C LEU A 56 3.89 9.38 14.00
N VAL A 57 3.63 8.49 13.05
CA VAL A 57 4.13 8.63 11.67
C VAL A 57 3.53 9.86 10.99
N TRP A 58 2.22 10.08 11.15
CA TRP A 58 1.53 11.23 10.57
C TRP A 58 2.06 12.57 11.06
N GLN A 59 2.42 12.67 12.35
CA GLN A 59 2.96 13.89 12.94
C GLN A 59 4.45 14.09 12.65
N ALA A 60 5.18 13.00 12.39
CA ALA A 60 6.61 13.05 12.11
C ALA A 60 6.94 13.42 10.66
N LEU A 61 6.01 13.25 9.72
CA LEU A 61 6.21 13.52 8.30
C LEU A 61 5.57 14.84 7.87
N GLY A 62 6.33 15.62 7.11
CA GLY A 62 5.89 16.82 6.41
C GLY A 62 5.88 16.64 4.89
N ALA A 63 5.29 17.62 4.21
CA ALA A 63 5.28 17.66 2.74
C ALA A 63 6.71 17.77 2.19
N GLY A 64 7.05 16.94 1.20
CA GLY A 64 8.38 16.89 0.59
C GLY A 64 9.35 15.92 1.26
N ASP A 65 8.99 15.32 2.39
CA ASP A 65 9.87 14.36 3.07
C ASP A 65 10.07 13.06 2.28
N THR A 66 11.14 12.34 2.62
CA THR A 66 11.38 10.98 2.14
C THR A 66 11.10 9.98 3.25
N PHE A 67 10.26 8.98 2.98
CA PHE A 67 9.94 7.89 3.90
C PHE A 67 10.40 6.55 3.33
N ILE A 68 10.99 5.71 4.19
CA ILE A 68 11.42 4.36 3.84
C ILE A 68 10.63 3.35 4.67
N ASP A 69 9.79 2.56 4.01
CA ASP A 69 8.95 1.53 4.61
C ASP A 69 9.61 0.15 4.45
N VAL A 70 10.34 -0.31 5.47
CA VAL A 70 11.02 -1.61 5.45
C VAL A 70 10.13 -2.68 6.08
N GLY A 71 9.79 -3.71 5.33
CA GLY A 71 8.80 -4.71 5.74
C GLY A 71 7.37 -4.20 5.56
N ALA A 72 7.09 -3.56 4.41
CA ALA A 72 5.87 -2.82 4.15
C ALA A 72 4.57 -3.66 4.22
N HIS A 73 4.68 -5.00 4.20
CA HIS A 73 3.55 -5.94 4.28
C HIS A 73 2.48 -5.61 3.23
N HIS A 74 1.27 -5.21 3.64
CA HIS A 74 0.18 -4.84 2.72
C HIS A 74 0.18 -3.34 2.38
N GLY A 75 1.16 -2.56 2.84
CA GLY A 75 1.33 -1.15 2.48
C GLY A 75 0.57 -0.12 3.32
N TYR A 76 0.21 -0.45 4.56
CA TYR A 76 -0.51 0.49 5.41
C TYR A 76 0.29 1.78 5.66
N TYR A 77 1.56 1.64 6.10
CA TYR A 77 2.43 2.80 6.35
C TYR A 77 2.92 3.45 5.06
N THR A 78 3.18 2.68 4.00
CA THR A 78 3.45 3.20 2.66
C THR A 78 2.37 4.20 2.20
N MET A 79 1.09 3.82 2.31
CA MET A 79 -0.01 4.70 1.92
C MET A 79 -0.16 5.91 2.84
N LEU A 80 0.01 5.71 4.16
CA LEU A 80 -0.03 6.79 5.15
C LEU A 80 1.04 7.83 4.85
N ALA A 81 2.28 7.40 4.64
CA ALA A 81 3.40 8.24 4.32
C ALA A 81 3.19 8.96 2.98
N SER A 82 2.69 8.27 1.95
CA SER A 82 2.39 8.89 0.65
C SER A 82 1.39 10.05 0.78
N ARG A 83 0.40 9.90 1.67
CA ARG A 83 -0.55 10.95 2.02
C ARG A 83 0.10 12.12 2.76
N ALA A 84 1.05 11.85 3.66
CA ALA A 84 1.70 12.86 4.48
C ALA A 84 2.73 13.68 3.68
N VAL A 85 3.58 13.01 2.90
CA VAL A 85 4.67 13.66 2.16
C VAL A 85 4.20 14.38 0.89
N GLY A 86 3.03 14.01 0.36
CA GLY A 86 2.43 14.65 -0.81
C GLY A 86 3.20 14.42 -2.10
N SER A 87 2.83 15.15 -3.16
CA SER A 87 3.37 14.97 -4.52
C SER A 87 4.85 15.31 -4.67
N ASN A 88 5.40 16.09 -3.74
CA ASN A 88 6.79 16.53 -3.77
C ASN A 88 7.69 15.66 -2.89
N GLY A 89 7.12 14.72 -2.14
CA GLY A 89 7.87 13.77 -1.31
C GLY A 89 8.12 12.46 -2.03
N MET A 90 8.82 11.55 -1.33
CA MET A 90 9.15 10.24 -1.88
C MET A 90 8.91 9.14 -0.84
N VAL A 91 8.31 8.03 -1.26
CA VAL A 91 8.11 6.85 -0.43
C VAL A 91 8.75 5.64 -1.10
N MET A 92 9.66 4.99 -0.39
CA MET A 92 10.31 3.75 -0.85
C MET A 92 9.88 2.59 0.04
N ALA A 93 9.16 1.62 -0.53
CA ALA A 93 8.64 0.48 0.20
C ALA A 93 9.32 -0.83 -0.21
N PHE A 94 9.77 -1.59 0.79
CA PHE A 94 10.45 -2.87 0.61
C PHE A 94 9.67 -3.98 1.32
N GLU A 95 9.26 -5.02 0.58
CA GLU A 95 8.53 -6.17 1.12
C GLU A 95 9.04 -7.46 0.49
N PRO A 96 9.60 -8.39 1.30
CA PRO A 96 10.18 -9.63 0.77
C PRO A 96 9.15 -10.73 0.44
N ASP A 97 7.98 -10.79 1.08
CA ASP A 97 6.98 -11.81 0.73
C ASP A 97 6.25 -11.41 -0.58
N PRO A 98 6.28 -12.25 -1.62
CA PRO A 98 5.72 -11.91 -2.92
C PRO A 98 4.19 -11.70 -2.92
N ARG A 99 3.47 -12.33 -1.98
CA ARG A 99 2.01 -12.15 -1.85
C ARG A 99 1.69 -10.80 -1.21
N ASN A 100 2.44 -10.42 -0.19
CA ASN A 100 2.34 -9.12 0.44
C ASN A 100 2.69 -8.00 -0.55
N ALA A 101 3.80 -8.16 -1.28
CA ALA A 101 4.24 -7.23 -2.31
C ALA A 101 3.20 -7.07 -3.45
N PHE A 102 2.48 -8.14 -3.80
CA PHE A 102 1.37 -8.08 -4.75
C PHE A 102 0.23 -7.18 -4.24
N LEU A 103 -0.19 -7.35 -2.98
CA LEU A 103 -1.23 -6.52 -2.37
C LEU A 103 -0.80 -5.06 -2.23
N LEU A 104 0.43 -4.81 -1.78
CA LEU A 104 1.05 -3.49 -1.70
C LEU A 104 0.99 -2.77 -3.06
N ARG A 105 1.47 -3.41 -4.13
CA ARG A 105 1.43 -2.85 -5.49
C ARG A 105 0.00 -2.59 -5.96
N GLY A 106 -0.93 -3.48 -5.61
CA GLY A 106 -2.35 -3.28 -5.88
C GLY A 106 -2.90 -2.01 -5.23
N HIS A 107 -2.54 -1.74 -3.97
CA HIS A 107 -2.95 -0.51 -3.28
C HIS A 107 -2.30 0.74 -3.88
N VAL A 108 -1.00 0.70 -4.20
CA VAL A 108 -0.29 1.81 -4.86
C VAL A 108 -0.97 2.15 -6.18
N HIS A 109 -1.20 1.15 -7.04
CA HIS A 109 -1.85 1.35 -8.33
C HIS A 109 -3.29 1.86 -8.19
N ALA A 110 -4.08 1.31 -7.26
CA ALA A 110 -5.47 1.71 -7.04
C ALA A 110 -5.62 3.16 -6.54
N ASN A 111 -4.56 3.75 -6.01
CA ASN A 111 -4.55 5.10 -5.45
C ASN A 111 -3.71 6.09 -6.26
N ALA A 112 -3.18 5.68 -7.41
CA ALA A 112 -2.30 6.51 -8.26
C ALA A 112 -1.13 7.13 -7.48
N LEU A 113 -0.48 6.31 -6.65
CA LEU A 113 0.73 6.66 -5.88
C LEU A 113 1.99 6.19 -6.61
#